data_AF-A0A4R6SYI4-F1
#
_entry.id   AF-A0A4R6SYI4-F1
#
_cell.length_a   1.000
_cell.length_b   1.000
_cell.length_c   1.000
_cell.angle_alpha   90.00
_cell.angle_beta   90.00
_cell.angle_gamma   90.00
#
_symmetry.space_group_name_H-M   'P 1'
#
loop_
_entity.id
_entity.type
_entity.pdbx_description
1 polymer ?
#
loop_
_entity_poly.entity_id
_entity_poly.type
_entity_poly.pdbx_seq_one_letter_code
_entity_poly.pdbx_strand_id
1 'polypeptide(L)'
;MVELLLLLGLILPQTIAGIFAKSLGRSFWFWFFISFLIPIISLIILVFLDDKNEENVESVENDVNIKRANTGYKLADHVYQKEDQ
;
A
#
# COMPACT_ATOMS: atom_id res chain seq x y z
N MET A 1 -27.11 -22.09 7.61
CA MET A 1 -27.35 -20.87 6.80
C MET A 1 -26.19 -19.87 6.82
N VAL A 2 -25.28 -19.92 7.80
CA VAL A 2 -24.09 -19.05 7.86
C VAL A 2 -23.00 -19.55 6.89
N GLU A 3 -23.01 -20.82 6.52
CA GLU A 3 -22.00 -21.43 5.64
C GLU A 3 -21.95 -20.78 4.25
N LEU A 4 -23.10 -20.38 3.70
CA LEU A 4 -23.19 -19.66 2.42
C LEU A 4 -22.61 -18.25 2.52
N LEU A 5 -22.78 -17.60 3.66
CA LEU A 5 -22.25 -16.26 3.91
C LEU A 5 -20.72 -16.28 4.04
N LEU A 6 -20.19 -17.33 4.69
CA LEU A 6 -18.75 -17.60 4.78
C LEU A 6 -18.14 -17.90 3.40
N LEU A 7 -18.79 -18.75 2.59
CA LEU A 7 -18.37 -19.03 1.22
C LEU A 7 -18.38 -17.77 0.35
N LEU A 8 -19.41 -16.94 0.48
CA LEU A 8 -19.51 -15.68 -0.27
C LEU A 8 -18.41 -14.69 0.16
N GLY A 9 -18.17 -14.56 1.47
CA GLY A 9 -17.10 -13.73 2.02
C GLY A 9 -15.70 -14.19 1.61
N LEU A 10 -15.51 -15.48 1.32
CA LEU A 10 -14.25 -16.05 0.84
C LEU A 10 -14.06 -15.89 -0.68
N ILE A 11 -15.13 -15.94 -1.48
CA ILE A 11 -15.05 -15.91 -2.95
C ILE A 11 -15.07 -14.47 -3.50
N LEU A 12 -15.82 -13.57 -2.86
CA LEU A 12 -15.94 -12.18 -3.30
C LEU A 12 -14.59 -11.44 -3.38
N PRO A 13 -13.74 -11.39 -2.34
CA PRO A 13 -12.49 -10.63 -2.41
C PRO A 13 -11.57 -11.12 -3.53
N GLN A 14 -11.45 -12.44 -3.74
CA GLN A 14 -10.67 -13.01 -4.85
C GLN A 14 -11.22 -12.64 -6.24
N THR A 15 -12.54 -12.68 -6.41
CA THR A 15 -13.17 -12.35 -7.70
C THR A 15 -13.13 -10.85 -7.98
N ILE A 16 -13.34 -10.00 -6.97
CA ILE A 16 -13.23 -8.55 -7.06
C ILE A 16 -11.81 -8.15 -7.46
N ALA A 17 -10.77 -8.74 -6.83
CA ALA A 17 -9.38 -8.46 -7.19
C ALA A 17 -9.08 -8.78 -8.67
N GLY A 18 -9.60 -9.90 -9.18
CA GLY A 18 -9.45 -10.27 -10.58
C GLY A 18 -10.20 -9.34 -11.53
N ILE A 19 -11.44 -8.96 -11.20
CA ILE A 19 -12.25 -8.02 -12.00
C ILE A 19 -11.57 -6.64 -12.03
N PHE A 20 -11.06 -6.17 -10.90
CA PHE A 20 -10.39 -4.88 -10.78
C PHE A 20 -9.09 -4.83 -11.60
N ALA A 21 -8.34 -5.93 -11.62
CA ALA A 21 -7.16 -6.06 -12.47
C ALA A 21 -7.50 -5.95 -13.96
N LYS A 22 -8.60 -6.59 -14.38
CA LYS A 22 -9.10 -6.51 -15.76
C LYS A 22 -9.53 -5.09 -16.12
N SER A 23 -10.16 -4.34 -15.22
CA SER A 23 -10.53 -2.93 -15.47
C SER A 23 -9.32 -2.00 -15.56
N LEU A 24 -8.18 -2.38 -14.97
CA LEU A 24 -6.92 -1.63 -15.05
C LEU A 24 -6.05 -2.03 -16.26
N GLY A 25 -6.56 -2.89 -17.16
CA GLY A 25 -5.81 -3.36 -18.32
C GLY A 25 -4.66 -4.32 -17.99
N ARG A 26 -4.63 -4.86 -16.76
CA ARG A 26 -3.63 -5.84 -16.33
C ARG A 26 -4.20 -7.26 -16.38
N SER A 27 -3.32 -8.26 -16.48
CA SER A 27 -3.72 -9.66 -16.61
C SER A 27 -4.46 -10.16 -15.35
N PHE A 28 -5.68 -10.66 -15.55
CA PHE A 28 -6.53 -11.24 -14.51
C PHE A 28 -5.78 -12.30 -13.69
N TRP A 29 -5.15 -13.25 -14.38
CA TRP A 29 -4.44 -14.35 -13.74
C TRP A 29 -3.25 -13.88 -12.91
N PHE A 30 -2.48 -12.90 -13.39
CA PHE A 30 -1.33 -12.38 -12.65
C PHE A 30 -1.76 -11.69 -11.35
N TRP A 31 -2.82 -10.88 -11.40
CA TRP A 31 -3.34 -10.21 -10.21
C TRP A 31 -4.07 -11.13 -9.24
N PHE A 32 -4.76 -12.16 -9.76
CA PHE A 32 -5.32 -13.22 -8.94
C PHE A 32 -4.22 -13.96 -8.17
N PHE A 33 -3.12 -14.31 -8.84
CA PHE A 33 -1.96 -14.92 -8.18
C PHE A 33 -1.33 -13.98 -7.15
N ILE A 34 -1.20 -12.68 -7.42
CA ILE A 34 -0.67 -11.72 -6.44
C ILE A 34 -1.58 -11.61 -5.21
N SER A 35 -2.90 -11.54 -5.40
CA SER A 35 -3.87 -11.51 -4.30
C SER A 35 -3.76 -12.75 -3.40
N PHE A 36 -3.39 -13.90 -3.97
CA PHE A 36 -3.13 -15.13 -3.22
C PHE A 36 -1.72 -15.17 -2.61
N LEU A 37 -0.74 -14.59 -3.31
CA LEU A 37 0.67 -14.61 -2.92
C LEU A 37 0.97 -13.64 -1.78
N ILE A 38 0.30 -12.49 -1.71
CA ILE A 38 0.46 -11.49 -0.62
C ILE A 38 0.20 -12.11 0.76
N PRO A 39 -0.90 -12.85 1.02
CA PRO A 39 -1.11 -13.57 2.28
C PRO A 39 0.04 -14.51 2.65
N ILE A 40 0.58 -15.25 1.68
CA ILE A 40 1.68 -16.19 1.89
C ILE A 40 2.97 -15.44 2.23
N ILE A 41 3.30 -14.39 1.49
CA ILE A 41 4.48 -13.56 1.75
C ILE A 41 4.33 -12.84 3.10
N SER A 42 3.14 -12.35 3.44
CA SER A 42 2.84 -11.73 4.74
C SER A 42 3.08 -12.71 5.89
N LEU A 43 2.64 -13.96 5.75
CA LEU A 43 2.88 -15.01 6.74
C LEU A 43 4.37 -15.33 6.87
N ILE A 44 5.08 -15.46 5.75
CA ILE A 44 6.54 -15.69 5.73
C ILE A 44 7.25 -14.55 6.44
N ILE A 45 6.97 -13.29 6.06
CA ILE A 45 7.57 -12.12 6.69
C ILE A 45 7.27 -12.13 8.18
N LEU A 46 6.02 -12.34 8.61
CA LEU A 46 5.65 -12.34 10.03
C LEU A 46 6.37 -13.42 10.85
N VAL A 47 6.56 -14.62 10.29
CA VAL A 47 7.26 -15.72 10.95
C VAL A 47 8.77 -15.48 11.00
N PHE A 48 9.33 -14.86 9.96
CA PHE A 48 10.75 -14.50 9.88
C PHE A 48 11.05 -13.08 10.38
N LEU A 49 10.03 -12.34 10.84
CA LEU A 49 10.17 -11.08 11.54
C LEU A 49 10.59 -11.43 12.96
N ASP A 50 11.80 -11.95 13.06
CA ASP A 50 12.55 -12.01 14.30
C ASP A 50 12.60 -10.61 14.88
N ASP A 51 12.53 -10.53 16.21
CA ASP A 51 12.11 -9.43 17.10
C ASP A 51 12.83 -8.08 16.83
N LYS A 52 12.70 -7.56 15.61
CA LYS A 52 13.11 -6.23 15.17
C LYS A 52 12.03 -5.26 15.60
N ASN A 53 11.85 -5.19 16.91
CA ASN A 53 11.24 -4.04 17.53
C ASN A 53 12.00 -2.81 17.02
N GLU A 54 11.24 -1.92 16.36
CA GLU A 54 11.39 -0.47 16.34
C GLU A 54 11.79 0.27 15.05
N GLU A 55 12.35 -0.32 13.98
CA GLU A 55 12.97 0.57 12.95
C GLU A 55 12.32 0.64 11.55
N ASN A 56 11.41 -0.27 11.17
CA ASN A 56 11.03 -0.39 9.74
C ASN A 56 9.55 -0.20 9.36
N VAL A 57 8.65 0.02 10.32
CA VAL A 57 7.25 0.40 10.02
C VAL A 57 7.08 1.93 10.02
N GLU A 58 7.89 2.64 10.78
CA GLU A 58 7.95 4.11 10.77
C GLU A 58 8.49 4.65 9.43
N SER A 59 9.38 3.93 8.75
CA SER A 59 10.10 4.43 7.56
C SER A 59 9.19 4.59 6.34
N VAL A 60 8.12 3.80 6.21
CA VAL A 60 7.19 3.91 5.06
C VAL A 60 6.22 5.07 5.25
N GLU A 61 5.78 5.37 6.48
CA GLU A 61 4.93 6.52 6.79
C GLU A 61 5.73 7.84 6.86
N ASN A 62 6.96 7.78 7.40
CA ASN A 62 7.88 8.90 7.45
C ASN A 62 8.40 9.30 6.06
N ASP A 63 8.62 8.37 5.12
CA ASP A 63 9.02 8.70 3.74
C ASP A 63 7.91 9.45 2.97
N VAL A 64 6.64 9.19 3.27
CA VAL A 64 5.50 9.91 2.68
C VAL A 64 5.35 11.30 3.30
N ASN A 65 5.54 11.45 4.61
CA ASN A 65 5.49 12.74 5.29
C ASN A 65 6.70 13.64 4.95
N ILE A 66 7.91 13.09 4.83
CA ILE A 66 9.12 13.85 4.44
C ILE A 66 9.01 14.39 3.02
N LYS A 67 8.44 13.62 2.07
CA LYS A 67 8.20 14.13 0.70
C LYS A 67 7.17 15.26 0.66
N ARG A 68 6.15 15.23 1.53
CA ARG A 68 5.17 16.32 1.65
C ARG A 68 5.77 17.56 2.30
N ALA A 69 6.56 17.42 3.36
CA ALA A 69 7.21 18.55 4.03
C ALA A 69 8.15 19.32 3.08
N ASN A 70 9.04 18.64 2.34
CA ASN A 70 10.00 19.32 1.46
C ASN A 70 9.34 20.03 0.24
N THR A 71 8.13 19.64 -0.13
CA THR A 71 7.38 20.30 -1.22
C THR A 71 6.69 21.59 -0.75
N GLY A 72 6.31 21.68 0.54
CA GLY A 72 5.59 22.83 1.10
C GLY A 72 6.43 24.07 1.39
N TYR A 73 7.74 23.92 1.62
CA TYR A 73 8.59 25.04 2.06
C TYR A 73 9.21 25.85 0.91
N LYS A 74 9.37 25.27 -0.31
CA LYS A 74 10.02 25.98 -1.43
C LYS A 74 9.17 27.09 -2.05
N LEU A 75 7.93 27.26 -1.60
CA LEU A 75 7.03 28.30 -2.10
C LEU A 75 7.11 29.62 -1.30
N ALA A 76 7.64 29.60 -0.07
CA ALA A 76 7.73 30.81 0.76
C ALA A 76 9.02 31.60 0.52
N ASP A 77 10.11 30.93 0.17
CA ASP A 77 11.44 31.56 0.04
C ASP A 77 11.57 32.52 -1.14
N HIS A 78 10.72 32.41 -2.16
CA HIS A 78 10.77 33.28 -3.33
C HIS A 78 9.93 34.57 -3.20
N VAL A 79 9.18 34.72 -2.11
CA VAL A 79 8.40 35.95 -1.82
C VAL A 79 9.25 36.95 -1.04
N TYR A 80 10.15 36.49 -0.16
CA TYR A 80 11.05 37.36 0.60
C TYR A 80 12.18 37.96 -0.25
N GLN A 81 12.58 37.32 -1.34
CA GLN A 81 13.75 37.74 -2.11
C GLN A 81 13.50 38.95 -3.04
N LYS A 82 12.29 39.52 -3.06
CA LYS A 82 11.96 40.70 -3.88
C LYS A 82 11.77 42.00 -3.11
N GLU A 83 11.84 42.00 -1.78
CA GLU A 83 11.72 43.24 -1.00
C GLU A 83 13.06 43.94 -0.75
N ASP A 84 14.18 43.29 -1.09
CA ASP A 84 15.54 43.81 -0.87
C ASP A 84 16.28 44.25 -2.16
N GLN A 85 15.57 44.58 -3.25
CA GLN A 85 16.15 45.24 -4.44
C GLN A 85 15.48 46.56 -4.78
#